data_AF-A0A956DEU9-F1
#
_entry.id   AF-A0A956DEU9-F1
#
_cell.length_a   1.000
_cell.length_b   1.000
_cell.length_c   1.000
_cell.angle_alpha   90.00
_cell.angle_beta   90.00
_cell.angle_gamma   90.00
#
_symmetry.space_group_name_H-M   'P 1'
#
loop_
_entity.id
_entity.type
_entity.pdbx_description
1 polymer ?
#
loop_
_entity_poly.entity_id
_entity_poly.type
_entity_poly.pdbx_seq_one_letter_code
_entity_poly.pdbx_strand_id
1 'polypeptide(L)'
;LEARRVEVGRTGTTIELAGPRAAAFGTHLHLPIRGHVHALNALAAALAAEALGLPHDAIRRGLESFPGVRGRFELVAQRPFVVVDYAHTPDALDGTLRSAREIAEG
;
A
#
# COMPACT_ATOMS: atom_id res chain seq x y z
N LEU A 1 -9.68 11.97 -3.05
CA LEU A 1 -9.54 10.51 -2.94
C LEU A 1 -8.96 10.28 -1.57
N GLU A 2 -9.70 9.62 -0.70
CA GLU A 2 -9.38 9.50 0.72
C GLU A 2 -9.43 8.02 1.11
N ALA A 3 -8.64 7.63 2.12
CA ALA A 3 -8.78 6.31 2.73
C ALA A 3 -9.80 6.38 3.86
N ARG A 4 -10.89 5.62 3.76
CA ARG A 4 -11.83 5.41 4.87
C ARG A 4 -11.31 4.36 5.84
N ARG A 5 -10.71 3.30 5.30
CA ARG A 5 -10.14 2.19 6.07
C ARG A 5 -8.95 1.61 5.33
N VAL A 6 -7.91 1.24 6.07
CA VAL A 6 -6.72 0.57 5.55
C VAL A 6 -6.54 -0.72 6.32
N GLU A 7 -6.48 -1.83 5.60
CA GLU A 7 -6.24 -3.17 6.15
C GLU A 7 -4.95 -3.72 5.57
N VAL A 8 -3.98 -3.97 6.44
CA VAL A 8 -2.71 -4.58 6.07
C VAL A 8 -2.82 -6.08 6.34
N GLY A 9 -2.58 -6.90 5.33
CA GLY A 9 -2.64 -8.35 5.44
C GLY A 9 -1.37 -9.04 4.97
N ARG A 10 -1.41 -10.37 4.91
CA ARG A 10 -0.33 -11.25 4.41
C ARG A 10 -0.23 -11.33 2.88
N THR A 11 -1.21 -10.82 2.14
CA THR A 11 -1.21 -10.80 0.66
C THR A 11 -1.03 -9.41 0.07
N GLY A 12 -1.53 -8.37 0.74
CA GLY A 12 -1.24 -6.98 0.38
C GLY A 12 -1.83 -5.98 1.40
N THR A 13 -2.11 -4.77 0.94
CA THR A 13 -2.83 -3.73 1.67
C THR A 13 -4.12 -3.41 0.91
N THR A 14 -5.26 -3.50 1.57
CA THR A 14 -6.57 -3.14 1.00
C THR A 14 -6.99 -1.79 1.55
N ILE A 15 -7.43 -0.90 0.66
CA ILE A 15 -7.88 0.46 0.99
C ILE A 15 -9.35 0.57 0.60
N GLU A 16 -10.21 0.85 1.58
CA GLU A 16 -11.56 1.33 1.32
C GLU A 16 -11.49 2.82 0.98
N LEU A 17 -11.94 3.19 -0.22
CA LEU A 17 -11.83 4.54 -0.75
C LEU A 17 -13.08 5.36 -0.42
N ALA A 18 -12.85 6.63 -0.07
CA ALA A 18 -13.89 7.63 0.20
C ALA A 18 -13.64 8.95 -0.55
N GLY A 19 -14.66 9.81 -0.46
CA GLY A 19 -14.70 11.11 -1.10
C GLY A 19 -15.25 11.07 -2.54
N PRO A 20 -15.38 12.25 -3.18
CA PRO A 20 -16.09 12.40 -4.45
C PRO A 20 -15.44 11.64 -5.63
N ARG A 21 -14.15 11.28 -5.50
CA ARG A 21 -13.40 10.56 -6.55
C ARG A 21 -13.45 9.04 -6.39
N ALA A 22 -13.93 8.51 -5.26
CA ALA A 22 -13.84 7.09 -4.95
C ALA A 22 -14.55 6.20 -5.99
N ALA A 23 -15.73 6.59 -6.45
CA ALA A 23 -16.50 5.81 -7.43
C ALA A 23 -15.72 5.57 -8.73
N ALA A 24 -14.90 6.54 -9.16
CA ALA A 24 -14.14 6.47 -10.40
C ALA A 24 -12.94 5.51 -10.31
N PHE A 25 -12.41 5.30 -9.11
CA PHE A 25 -11.34 4.34 -8.84
C PHE A 25 -11.86 2.96 -8.39
N GLY A 26 -13.17 2.79 -8.21
CA GLY A 26 -13.77 1.66 -7.51
C GLY A 26 -13.70 1.85 -5.99
N THR A 27 -14.68 1.35 -5.24
CA THR A 27 -14.78 1.60 -3.78
C THR A 27 -13.65 0.98 -2.95
N HIS A 28 -12.88 0.06 -3.53
CA HIS A 28 -11.76 -0.61 -2.88
C HIS A 28 -10.56 -0.69 -3.82
N LEU A 29 -9.35 -0.49 -3.29
CA LEU A 29 -8.08 -0.68 -4.00
C LEU A 29 -7.24 -1.74 -3.28
N HIS A 30 -6.69 -2.71 -4.02
CA HIS A 30 -5.78 -3.70 -3.45
C HIS A 30 -4.35 -3.50 -3.94
N LEU A 31 -3.44 -3.18 -3.03
CA LEU A 31 -2.02 -3.05 -3.31
C LEU A 31 -1.32 -4.36 -2.90
N PRO A 32 -0.45 -4.95 -3.74
CA PRO A 32 0.29 -6.15 -3.36
C PRO A 32 1.39 -5.86 -2.30
N ILE A 33 1.69 -4.58 -2.08
CA ILE A 33 2.62 -4.09 -1.04
C ILE A 33 1.97 -3.98 0.34
N ARG A 34 2.78 -4.09 1.39
CA ARG A 34 2.35 -4.17 2.80
C ARG A 34 2.69 -2.90 3.55
N GLY A 35 1.79 -2.48 4.44
CA GLY A 35 2.05 -1.43 5.43
C GLY A 35 1.24 -0.17 5.17
N HIS A 36 0.81 0.49 6.25
CA HIS A 36 -0.06 1.67 6.18
C HIS A 36 0.54 2.83 5.40
N VAL A 37 1.86 3.02 5.51
CA VAL A 37 2.58 4.09 4.79
C VAL A 37 2.45 3.97 3.27
N HIS A 38 2.31 2.74 2.75
CA HIS A 38 2.16 2.49 1.33
C HIS A 38 0.76 2.82 0.81
N ALA A 39 -0.27 2.72 1.65
CA ALA A 39 -1.61 3.14 1.28
C ALA A 39 -1.66 4.64 0.97
N LEU A 40 -1.08 5.47 1.83
CA LEU A 40 -1.01 6.92 1.62
C LEU A 40 -0.19 7.29 0.37
N ASN A 41 0.95 6.63 0.16
CA ASN A 41 1.77 6.84 -1.03
C ASN A 41 1.01 6.46 -2.32
N ALA A 42 0.24 5.37 -2.30
CA ALA A 42 -0.57 4.97 -3.44
C ALA A 42 -1.69 5.98 -3.75
N LEU A 43 -2.35 6.55 -2.74
CA LEU A 43 -3.36 7.60 -2.96
C LEU A 43 -2.73 8.88 -3.51
N ALA A 44 -1.56 9.27 -3.02
CA ALA A 44 -0.82 10.41 -3.54
C ALA A 44 -0.41 10.18 -5.02
N ALA A 45 0.09 8.99 -5.35
CA ALA A 45 0.42 8.61 -6.72
C ALA A 45 -0.82 8.60 -7.63
N ALA A 46 -1.95 8.11 -7.13
CA ALA A 46 -3.21 8.09 -7.88
C ALA A 46 -3.67 9.50 -8.25
N LEU A 47 -3.64 10.43 -7.28
CA LEU A 47 -4.02 11.82 -7.48
C LEU A 47 -3.05 12.55 -8.43
N ALA A 48 -1.75 12.27 -8.32
CA ALA A 48 -0.75 12.84 -9.22
C ALA A 48 -0.96 12.35 -10.67
N ALA A 49 -1.20 11.06 -10.86
CA ALA A 49 -1.45 10.48 -12.18
C ALA A 49 -2.78 10.99 -12.80
N GLU A 50 -3.83 11.13 -11.98
CA GLU A 50 -5.10 11.75 -12.39
C GLU A 50 -4.89 13.19 -12.85
N ALA A 51 -4.09 13.98 -12.11
CA ALA A 51 -3.76 15.35 -12.49
C ALA A 51 -2.98 15.46 -13.82
N LEU A 52 -2.27 14.39 -14.21
CA LEU A 52 -1.60 14.27 -15.50
C LEU A 52 -2.53 13.75 -16.62
N GLY A 53 -3.82 13.52 -16.33
CA GLY A 53 -4.82 13.10 -17.29
C GLY A 53 -4.84 11.60 -17.59
N LEU A 54 -4.23 10.77 -16.75
CA LEU A 54 -4.29 9.32 -16.93
C LEU A 54 -5.70 8.79 -16.61
N PRO A 55 -6.23 7.83 -17.40
CA PRO A 55 -7.50 7.17 -17.09
C PRO A 55 -7.48 6.46 -15.73
N HIS A 56 -8.58 6.55 -14.97
CA HIS A 56 -8.66 5.96 -13.63
C HIS A 56 -8.46 4.45 -13.61
N ASP A 57 -8.92 3.74 -14.65
CA ASP A 57 -8.72 2.31 -14.83
C ASP A 57 -7.24 1.96 -15.03
N ALA A 58 -6.51 2.77 -15.80
CA ALA A 58 -5.08 2.62 -15.99
C ALA A 58 -4.30 2.88 -14.69
N ILE A 59 -4.67 3.91 -13.94
CA ILE A 59 -4.07 4.22 -12.64
C ILE A 59 -4.31 3.06 -11.66
N ARG A 60 -5.56 2.60 -11.55
CA ARG A 60 -5.93 1.46 -10.70
C ARG A 60 -5.08 0.24 -11.05
N ARG A 61 -5.06 -0.19 -12.31
CA ARG A 61 -4.26 -1.35 -12.74
C ARG A 61 -2.78 -1.17 -12.43
N GLY A 62 -2.23 0.04 -12.61
CA GLY A 62 -0.84 0.34 -12.27
C GLY A 62 -0.55 0.14 -10.78
N LEU A 63 -1.43 0.63 -9.91
CA LEU A 63 -1.29 0.47 -8.45
C LEU A 63 -1.46 -0.99 -8.00
N GLU A 64 -2.43 -1.72 -8.57
CA GLU A 64 -2.71 -3.12 -8.21
C GLU A 64 -1.64 -4.10 -8.72
N SER A 65 -0.89 -3.73 -9.77
CA SER A 65 0.20 -4.53 -10.32
C SER A 65 1.60 -4.12 -9.85
N PHE A 66 1.72 -3.04 -9.07
CA PHE A 66 3.00 -2.50 -8.64
C PHE A 66 3.70 -3.47 -7.66
N PRO A 67 4.85 -4.07 -8.02
CA PRO A 67 5.46 -5.13 -7.22
C PRO A 67 6.12 -4.63 -5.91
N GLY A 68 6.15 -3.31 -5.71
CA GLY A 68 6.88 -2.68 -4.60
C GLY A 68 8.25 -2.17 -5.01
N VAL A 69 8.94 -1.59 -4.02
CA VAL A 69 10.30 -1.10 -4.16
C VAL A 69 11.22 -2.03 -3.38
N ARG A 70 12.34 -2.42 -4.01
CA ARG A 70 13.38 -3.21 -3.32
C ARG A 70 13.83 -2.52 -2.04
N GLY A 71 13.89 -3.26 -0.93
CA GLY A 71 14.25 -2.77 0.39
C GLY A 71 13.20 -1.88 1.08
N ARG A 72 11.94 -1.85 0.60
CA ARG A 72 10.82 -1.16 1.25
C ARG A 72 9.73 -2.17 1.58
N PHE A 73 9.73 -2.64 2.82
CA PHE A 73 8.92 -3.74 3.32
C PHE A 73 8.87 -4.92 2.32
N GLU A 74 10.02 -5.25 1.75
CA GLU A 74 10.15 -6.23 0.67
C GLU A 74 10.02 -7.64 1.23
N LEU A 75 9.02 -8.39 0.79
CA LEU A 75 8.83 -9.78 1.17
C LEU A 75 9.83 -10.67 0.39
N VAL A 76 10.82 -11.22 1.10
CA VAL A 76 11.86 -12.07 0.49
C VAL A 76 11.64 -13.56 0.76
N ALA A 77 10.84 -13.91 1.78
CA ALA A 77 10.40 -15.29 2.01
C ALA A 77 9.04 -15.31 2.71
N GLN A 78 8.19 -16.28 2.35
CA GLN A 78 6.87 -16.46 2.99
C GLN A 78 6.91 -17.41 4.20
N ARG A 79 7.86 -18.34 4.23
CA ARG A 79 8.04 -19.37 5.27
C ARG A 79 9.53 -19.62 5.53
N PRO A 80 10.12 -19.12 6.63
CA PRO A 80 9.51 -18.16 7.57
C PRO A 80 9.15 -16.85 6.86
N PHE A 81 8.26 -16.05 7.47
CA PHE A 81 7.89 -14.75 6.90
C PHE A 81 9.05 -13.77 7.12
N VAL A 82 9.77 -13.42 6.06
CA VAL A 82 10.97 -12.56 6.12
C VAL A 82 10.77 -11.35 5.22
N VAL A 83 10.99 -10.17 5.80
CA VAL A 83 10.92 -8.89 5.11
C VAL A 83 12.25 -8.14 5.24
N VAL A 84 12.58 -7.35 4.22
CA VAL A 84 13.73 -6.43 4.20
C VAL A 84 13.21 -5.00 4.13
N ASP A 85 13.65 -4.15 5.06
CA ASP A 85 13.31 -2.71 5.08
C ASP A 85 14.55 -1.84 5.30
N TYR A 86 14.58 -0.67 4.67
CA TYR A 86 15.62 0.37 4.77
C TYR A 86 15.40 1.33 5.96
N ALA A 87 14.42 1.08 6.81
CA ALA A 87 14.13 1.88 8.01
C ALA A 87 15.39 2.14 8.86
N HIS A 88 15.90 3.37 8.79
CA HIS A 88 17.13 3.81 9.49
C HIS A 88 16.87 5.01 10.43
N THR A 89 15.61 5.41 10.57
CA THR A 89 15.16 6.41 11.56
C THR A 89 14.23 5.72 12.56
N PRO A 90 14.12 6.24 13.81
CA PRO A 90 13.24 5.65 14.82
C PRO A 90 11.78 5.50 14.34
N ASP A 91 11.24 6.55 13.72
CA ASP A 91 9.86 6.55 13.18
C ASP A 91 9.66 5.49 12.08
N ALA A 92 10.61 5.35 11.16
CA ALA A 92 10.53 4.34 10.11
C ALA A 92 10.63 2.91 10.67
N LEU A 93 11.45 2.70 11.70
CA LEU A 93 11.58 1.41 12.35
C LEU A 93 10.29 1.04 13.09
N ASP A 94 9.69 1.98 13.82
CA ASP A 94 8.39 1.78 14.48
C ASP A 94 7.29 1.44 13.46
N GLY A 95 7.24 2.14 12.33
CA GLY A 95 6.30 1.84 11.24
C GLY A 95 6.49 0.43 10.66
N THR A 96 7.75 0.01 10.51
CA THR A 96 8.12 -1.34 10.05
C THR A 96 7.66 -2.39 11.05
N LEU A 97 7.98 -2.22 12.33
CA LEU A 97 7.63 -3.17 13.40
C LEU A 97 6.11 -3.28 13.61
N ARG A 98 5.38 -2.17 13.53
CA ARG A 98 3.91 -2.18 13.56
C ARG A 98 3.33 -2.99 12.41
N SER A 99 3.79 -2.73 11.19
CA SER A 99 3.33 -3.47 10.01
C SER A 99 3.67 -4.96 10.13
N ALA A 100 4.85 -5.32 10.62
CA ALA A 100 5.22 -6.71 10.86
C ALA A 100 4.31 -7.38 11.91
N ARG A 101 3.98 -6.68 13.00
CA ARG A 101 3.10 -7.19 14.07
C ARG A 101 1.67 -7.41 13.60
N GLU A 102 1.14 -6.55 12.72
CA GLU A 102 -0.20 -6.71 12.14
C GLU A 102 -0.31 -7.95 11.23
N ILE A 103 0.81 -8.38 10.65
CA ILE A 103 0.87 -9.47 9.66
C ILE A 103 1.32 -10.80 10.29
N ALA A 104 1.96 -10.73 11.46
CA ALA A 104 2.36 -11.89 12.24
C ALA A 104 1.12 -12.55 12.86
N GLU A 105 0.96 -13.84 12.59
CA GLU A 105 0.04 -14.70 13.33
C GLU A 105 0.78 -15.12 14.60
N GLY A 106 0.25 -14.72 15.76
CA GLY A 106 0.76 -15.12 17.08
C GLY A 106 0.40 -16.55 17.42
#